data_AF-A0A072U2T6-F1
#
_entry.id   AF-A0A072U2T6-F1
#
_cell.length_a   1.000
_cell.length_b   1.000
_cell.length_c   1.000
_cell.angle_alpha   90.00
_cell.angle_beta   90.00
_cell.angle_gamma   90.00
#
_symmetry.space_group_name_H-M   'P 1'
#
loop_
_entity.id
_entity.type
_entity.pdbx_description
1 polymer ?
#
loop_
_entity_poly.entity_id
_entity_poly.type
_entity_poly.pdbx_seq_one_letter_code
_entity_poly.pdbx_strand_id
1 'polypeptide(L)'
;MQYMKPALRNGRYTLISSSLSNTLNPNPFIFFLTSPFHTLQTFRSQSPISCFSSSMAFSSAPDPSLEKQFGEFRTHLEQSGTLRDRIRTVVSEIESTTRLMYASILLVHHSRPTPELLEKAKSQIDVLKEKYKQLADILGGYPGQYYRYHGDWKSETQTVVSMLTFVHWLETGKLLEHKEAEEMLGLNGPEFNLDVEDYLVAKVCG
;
A
#
# COMPACT_ATOMS: atom_id res chain seq x y z
N MET A 1 -20.44 18.14 -73.94
CA MET A 1 -20.96 16.85 -74.44
C MET A 1 -21.66 16.15 -73.28
N GLN A 2 -22.92 15.72 -73.49
CA GLN A 2 -23.77 14.83 -72.66
C GLN A 2 -24.15 15.32 -71.24
N TYR A 3 -25.37 15.78 -70.95
CA TYR A 3 -26.70 15.12 -70.84
C TYR A 3 -26.87 14.07 -69.70
N MET A 4 -27.91 14.34 -68.89
CA MET A 4 -28.81 13.45 -68.13
C MET A 4 -28.57 13.08 -66.64
N LYS A 5 -29.63 13.39 -65.85
CA LYS A 5 -29.99 13.05 -64.46
C LYS A 5 -30.66 11.64 -64.38
N PRO A 6 -31.41 11.26 -63.31
CA PRO A 6 -31.00 10.54 -62.10
C PRO A 6 -31.81 9.22 -61.90
N ALA A 7 -31.49 8.37 -60.90
CA ALA A 7 -32.47 7.41 -60.38
C ALA A 7 -32.12 6.85 -58.98
N LEU A 8 -33.11 6.98 -58.08
CA LEU A 8 -33.26 6.34 -56.78
C LEU A 8 -33.44 4.82 -56.89
N ARG A 9 -32.91 4.04 -55.94
CA ARG A 9 -33.57 2.79 -55.50
C ARG A 9 -33.16 2.33 -54.10
N ASN A 10 -34.11 2.50 -53.18
CA ASN A 10 -34.50 1.66 -52.03
C ASN A 10 -33.50 0.67 -51.40
N GLY A 11 -33.21 0.90 -50.12
CA GLY A 11 -33.03 -0.13 -49.10
C GLY A 11 -33.84 0.26 -47.87
N ARG A 12 -34.94 -0.45 -47.59
CA ARG A 12 -35.82 -0.26 -46.44
C ARG A 12 -35.50 -1.29 -45.34
N TYR A 13 -35.92 -0.93 -44.12
CA TYR A 13 -36.20 -1.77 -42.93
C TYR A 13 -34.97 -2.04 -42.04
N THR A 14 -34.98 -1.85 -40.71
CA THR A 14 -36.08 -1.58 -39.75
C THR A 14 -35.46 -1.09 -38.44
N LEU A 15 -36.03 -0.03 -37.86
CA LEU A 15 -35.85 0.37 -36.47
C LEU A 15 -36.77 -0.50 -35.59
N ILE A 16 -36.26 -1.01 -34.47
CA ILE A 16 -37.08 -1.52 -33.37
C ILE A 16 -36.68 -0.75 -32.12
N SER A 17 -37.60 0.09 -31.66
CA SER A 17 -37.61 0.71 -30.34
C SER A 17 -38.99 0.47 -29.72
N SER A 18 -39.03 -0.14 -28.54
CA SER A 18 -40.07 -0.05 -27.49
C SER A 18 -39.84 -1.22 -26.52
N SER A 19 -40.09 -1.17 -25.21
CA SER A 19 -40.32 -0.14 -24.20
C SER A 19 -40.48 -0.88 -22.85
N LEU A 20 -39.92 -0.31 -21.78
CA LEU A 20 -40.24 -0.43 -20.35
C LEU A 20 -41.17 -1.57 -19.84
N SER A 21 -40.65 -2.33 -18.87
CA SER A 21 -41.39 -2.70 -17.65
C SER A 21 -40.45 -2.92 -16.45
N ASN A 22 -40.76 -2.25 -15.34
CA ASN A 22 -40.19 -2.43 -14.00
C ASN A 22 -40.71 -3.73 -13.37
N THR A 23 -39.86 -4.44 -12.58
CA THR A 23 -40.17 -4.96 -11.22
C THR A 23 -39.03 -5.82 -10.60
N LEU A 24 -38.54 -5.38 -9.42
CA LEU A 24 -38.17 -6.09 -8.17
C LEU A 24 -37.41 -7.48 -8.18
N ASN A 25 -36.27 -7.50 -7.45
CA ASN A 25 -35.45 -8.60 -6.86
C ASN A 25 -36.29 -9.74 -6.18
N PRO A 26 -35.82 -10.98 -5.81
CA PRO A 26 -34.45 -11.39 -5.38
C PRO A 26 -33.94 -12.84 -5.70
N ASN A 27 -32.68 -13.11 -5.30
CA ASN A 27 -31.91 -14.38 -5.28
C ASN A 27 -32.66 -15.64 -4.80
N PRO A 28 -32.25 -16.86 -5.23
CA PRO A 28 -31.61 -17.80 -4.27
C PRO A 28 -30.63 -18.83 -4.89
N PHE A 29 -29.57 -19.27 -4.20
CA PHE A 29 -29.12 -20.67 -4.26
C PHE A 29 -28.31 -21.07 -3.01
N ILE A 30 -28.86 -22.07 -2.32
CA ILE A 30 -28.40 -22.74 -1.10
C ILE A 30 -27.88 -24.13 -1.51
N PHE A 31 -26.74 -24.57 -0.97
CA PHE A 31 -26.35 -25.98 -0.96
C PHE A 31 -26.52 -26.58 0.44
N PHE A 32 -27.28 -27.66 0.49
CA PHE A 32 -27.60 -28.48 1.66
C PHE A 32 -26.45 -29.46 1.98
N LEU A 33 -26.12 -29.62 3.25
CA LEU A 33 -25.53 -30.83 3.81
C LEU A 33 -26.29 -31.21 5.10
N THR A 34 -26.40 -32.50 5.30
CA THR A 34 -27.44 -33.28 5.99
C THR A 34 -27.33 -33.32 7.52
N SER A 35 -28.48 -33.48 8.20
CA SER A 35 -28.60 -33.77 9.63
C SER A 35 -28.34 -35.25 9.98
N PRO A 36 -28.30 -35.62 11.28
CA PRO A 36 -29.54 -36.10 11.89
C PRO A 36 -29.81 -35.59 13.32
N PHE A 37 -31.09 -35.25 13.52
CA PHE A 37 -31.93 -35.25 14.73
C PHE A 37 -31.31 -35.52 16.11
N HIS A 38 -31.58 -34.61 17.06
CA HIS A 38 -32.41 -34.93 18.25
C HIS A 38 -33.02 -33.65 18.85
N THR A 39 -34.35 -33.66 18.91
CA THR A 39 -35.22 -32.69 19.57
C THR A 39 -34.90 -32.54 21.05
N LEU A 40 -34.59 -31.33 21.51
CA LEU A 40 -34.66 -30.96 22.92
C LEU A 40 -35.35 -29.61 23.09
N GLN A 41 -36.27 -29.62 24.04
CA GLN A 41 -37.23 -28.58 24.39
C GLN A 41 -36.54 -27.26 24.78
N THR A 42 -37.16 -26.15 24.36
CA THR A 42 -36.83 -24.80 24.80
C THR A 42 -37.25 -24.60 26.27
N PHE A 43 -36.30 -24.78 27.20
CA PHE A 43 -36.42 -24.17 28.53
C PHE A 43 -36.10 -22.68 28.40
N ARG A 44 -37.15 -21.85 28.43
CA ARG A 44 -37.05 -20.39 28.53
C ARG A 44 -36.62 -20.04 29.96
N SER A 45 -35.31 -19.99 30.20
CA SER A 45 -34.76 -19.39 31.43
C SER A 45 -34.74 -17.86 31.26
N GLN A 46 -35.74 -17.19 31.83
CA GLN A 46 -35.68 -15.75 32.07
C GLN A 46 -34.64 -15.50 33.17
N SER A 47 -33.45 -15.05 32.78
CA SER A 47 -32.51 -14.43 33.72
C SER A 47 -32.85 -12.94 33.78
N PRO A 48 -33.11 -12.35 34.96
CA PRO A 48 -33.15 -10.91 35.07
C PRO A 48 -31.71 -10.40 34.87
N ILE A 49 -31.51 -9.57 33.85
CA ILE A 49 -30.29 -8.77 33.72
C ILE A 49 -30.27 -7.83 34.92
N SER A 50 -29.54 -8.23 35.96
CA SER A 50 -29.16 -7.35 37.05
C SER A 50 -28.13 -6.37 36.49
N CYS A 51 -28.61 -5.19 36.08
CA CYS A 51 -27.75 -4.04 35.87
C CYS A 51 -27.21 -3.60 37.24
N PHE A 52 -26.08 -4.15 37.65
CA PHE A 52 -25.28 -3.53 38.71
C PHE A 52 -24.66 -2.24 38.15
N SER A 53 -25.47 -1.18 38.14
CA SER A 53 -24.95 0.18 38.03
C SER A 53 -24.30 0.53 39.37
N SER A 54 -23.06 0.07 39.56
CA SER A 54 -22.23 0.58 40.64
C SER A 54 -21.78 1.97 40.21
N SER A 55 -22.54 2.98 40.63
CA SER A 55 -22.08 4.36 40.66
C SER A 55 -20.92 4.44 41.64
N MET A 56 -19.71 4.12 41.18
CA MET A 56 -18.48 4.52 41.84
C MET A 56 -18.30 6.00 41.51
N ALA A 57 -18.95 6.86 42.30
CA ALA A 57 -18.46 8.22 42.47
C ALA A 57 -17.09 8.10 43.17
N PHE A 58 -16.05 7.85 42.37
CA PHE A 58 -14.66 7.95 42.81
C PHE A 58 -14.29 9.43 42.84
N SER A 59 -14.71 10.10 43.92
CA SER A 59 -14.26 11.44 44.27
C SER A 59 -12.97 11.38 45.09
N SER A 60 -11.96 10.71 44.56
CA SER A 60 -10.57 10.95 44.95
C SER A 60 -9.83 11.42 43.70
N ALA A 61 -9.25 12.62 43.78
CA ALA A 61 -8.33 13.09 42.76
C ALA A 61 -7.31 11.98 42.45
N PRO A 62 -6.95 11.76 41.17
CA PRO A 62 -5.95 10.77 40.82
C PRO A 62 -4.68 11.03 41.66
N ASP A 63 -4.09 9.96 42.19
CA ASP A 63 -2.84 10.05 42.93
C ASP A 63 -1.85 10.88 42.09
N PRO A 64 -1.29 11.99 42.62
CA PRO A 64 -0.43 12.88 41.84
C PRO A 64 0.77 12.14 41.22
N SER A 65 1.19 11.01 41.80
CA SER A 65 2.17 10.10 41.21
C SER A 65 1.68 9.46 39.91
N LEU A 66 0.45 8.95 39.89
CA LEU A 66 -0.17 8.35 38.70
C LEU A 66 -0.44 9.38 37.61
N GLU A 67 -0.94 10.58 37.98
CA GLU A 67 -1.16 11.64 36.98
C GLU A 67 0.14 12.04 36.30
N LYS A 68 1.25 12.10 37.05
CA LYS A 68 2.58 12.35 36.48
C LYS A 68 3.00 11.24 35.52
N GLN A 69 2.83 9.96 35.89
CA GLN A 69 3.18 8.83 35.02
C GLN A 69 2.37 8.83 33.72
N PHE A 70 1.06 9.06 33.79
CA PHE A 70 0.24 9.19 32.59
C PHE A 70 0.62 10.41 31.75
N GLY A 71 0.98 11.53 32.39
CA GLY A 71 1.53 12.71 31.72
C GLY A 71 2.76 12.38 30.89
N GLU A 72 3.77 11.76 31.49
CA GLU A 72 5.01 11.34 30.81
C GLU A 72 4.71 10.36 29.65
N PHE A 73 3.80 9.40 29.88
CA PHE A 73 3.40 8.44 28.84
C PHE A 73 2.71 9.11 27.65
N ARG A 74 1.82 10.08 27.89
CA ARG A 74 1.16 10.87 26.83
C ARG A 74 2.19 11.61 25.98
N THR A 75 3.15 12.29 26.61
CA THR A 75 4.22 13.00 25.89
C THR A 75 5.06 12.04 25.03
N HIS A 76 5.41 10.87 25.55
CA HIS A 76 6.16 9.87 24.77
C HIS A 76 5.35 9.34 23.57
N LEU A 77 4.04 9.13 23.72
CA LEU A 77 3.16 8.74 22.62
C LEU A 77 3.06 9.83 21.55
N GLU A 78 2.93 11.09 21.96
CA GLU A 78 2.87 12.22 21.04
C GLU A 78 4.16 12.35 20.23
N GLN A 79 5.32 12.27 20.89
CA GLN A 79 6.63 12.26 20.23
C GLN A 79 6.76 11.10 19.22
N SER A 80 6.34 9.90 19.62
CA SER A 80 6.34 8.75 18.71
C SER A 80 5.35 8.91 17.55
N GLY A 81 4.25 9.64 17.74
CA GLY A 81 3.28 9.97 16.68
C GLY A 81 3.90 10.91 15.67
N THR A 82 4.44 12.04 16.15
CA THR A 82 5.13 13.03 15.31
C THR A 82 6.29 12.42 14.51
N LEU A 83 7.04 11.48 15.11
CA LEU A 83 8.10 10.77 14.39
C LEU A 83 7.56 9.93 13.23
N ARG A 84 6.47 9.18 13.43
CA ARG A 84 5.84 8.40 12.35
C ARG A 84 5.32 9.30 11.24
N ASP A 85 4.77 10.45 11.57
CA ASP A 85 4.24 11.37 10.55
C ASP A 85 5.37 11.95 9.68
N ARG A 86 6.50 12.28 10.29
CA ARG A 86 7.73 12.67 9.55
C ARG A 86 8.23 11.54 8.65
N ILE A 87 8.26 10.30 9.14
CA ILE A 87 8.62 9.12 8.35
C ILE A 87 7.68 8.96 7.15
N ARG A 88 6.36 8.97 7.37
CA ARG A 88 5.35 8.82 6.31
C ARG A 88 5.43 9.91 5.25
N THR A 89 5.82 11.13 5.64
CA THR A 89 6.04 12.22 4.70
C THR A 89 7.15 11.85 3.71
N VAL A 90 8.30 11.38 4.20
CA VAL A 90 9.42 10.96 3.33
C VAL A 90 9.06 9.71 2.53
N VAL A 91 8.40 8.72 3.14
CA VAL A 91 7.95 7.50 2.44
C VAL A 91 7.00 7.82 1.28
N SER A 92 6.09 8.78 1.45
CA SER A 92 5.20 9.21 0.38
C SER A 92 5.95 9.83 -0.81
N GLU A 93 7.07 10.51 -0.54
CA GLU A 93 7.95 11.05 -1.58
C GLU A 93 8.78 9.95 -2.27
N ILE A 94 9.24 8.93 -1.52
CA ILE A 94 9.86 7.72 -2.06
C ILE A 94 8.88 7.02 -3.00
N GLU A 95 7.64 6.79 -2.56
CA GLU A 95 6.61 6.15 -3.37
C GLU A 95 6.34 6.94 -4.65
N SER A 96 6.21 8.27 -4.55
CA SER A 96 6.02 9.15 -5.71
C SER A 96 7.17 9.05 -6.72
N THR A 97 8.41 9.11 -6.25
CA THR A 97 9.61 8.98 -7.08
C THR A 97 9.67 7.59 -7.74
N THR A 98 9.31 6.56 -6.99
CA THR A 98 9.27 5.18 -7.48
C THR A 98 8.22 5.01 -8.58
N ARG A 99 7.05 5.65 -8.47
CA ARG A 99 6.03 5.65 -9.53
C ARG A 99 6.52 6.32 -10.82
N LEU A 100 7.32 7.38 -10.72
CA LEU A 100 7.93 8.03 -11.91
C LEU A 100 8.97 7.13 -12.59
N MET A 101 9.78 6.43 -11.79
CA MET A 101 10.73 5.44 -12.28
C MET A 101 9.99 4.29 -12.98
N TYR A 102 8.97 3.73 -12.33
CA TYR A 102 8.13 2.67 -12.89
C TYR A 102 7.47 3.07 -14.21
N ALA A 103 6.89 4.28 -14.29
CA ALA A 103 6.27 4.80 -15.50
C ALA A 103 7.25 4.90 -16.68
N SER A 104 8.53 5.21 -16.40
CA SER A 104 9.57 5.27 -17.43
C SER A 104 9.92 3.87 -17.94
N ILE A 105 9.96 2.90 -17.04
CA ILE A 105 10.31 1.51 -17.36
C ILE A 105 9.15 0.78 -18.06
N LEU A 106 7.89 1.03 -17.69
CA LEU A 106 6.71 0.38 -18.29
C LEU A 106 6.65 0.47 -19.83
N LEU A 107 7.27 1.50 -20.41
CA LEU A 107 7.36 1.70 -21.85
C LEU A 107 8.16 0.59 -22.56
N VAL A 108 9.02 -0.15 -21.84
CA VAL A 108 9.75 -1.31 -22.38
C VAL A 108 8.85 -2.50 -22.71
N HIS A 109 7.61 -2.55 -22.20
CA HIS A 109 6.65 -3.58 -22.59
C HIS A 109 5.98 -3.28 -23.94
N HIS A 110 5.96 -2.01 -24.35
CA HIS A 110 5.32 -1.57 -25.60
C HIS A 110 6.30 -1.56 -26.77
N SER A 111 7.59 -1.40 -26.51
CA SER A 111 8.65 -1.33 -27.52
C SER A 111 9.98 -1.75 -26.92
N ARG A 112 11.01 -1.98 -27.76
CA ARG A 112 12.34 -2.32 -27.24
C ARG A 112 12.85 -1.24 -26.26
N PRO A 113 13.58 -1.61 -25.19
CA PRO A 113 14.20 -0.64 -24.31
C PRO A 113 15.08 0.32 -25.10
N THR A 114 14.73 1.60 -25.11
CA THR A 114 15.56 2.67 -25.66
C THR A 114 16.46 3.21 -24.55
N PRO A 115 17.74 3.53 -24.82
CA PRO A 115 18.65 4.09 -23.82
C PRO A 115 18.07 5.30 -23.06
N GLU A 116 17.28 6.14 -23.75
CA GLU A 116 16.61 7.31 -23.16
C GLU A 116 15.65 6.96 -22.00
N LEU A 117 14.91 5.84 -22.11
CA LEU A 117 13.98 5.40 -21.06
C LEU A 117 14.73 4.98 -19.80
N LEU A 118 15.86 4.32 -19.99
CA LEU A 118 16.70 3.79 -18.94
C LEU A 118 17.44 4.92 -18.21
N GLU A 119 17.95 5.91 -18.96
CA GLU A 119 18.54 7.12 -18.38
C GLU A 119 17.50 7.92 -17.57
N LYS A 120 16.25 8.01 -18.03
CA LYS A 120 15.17 8.64 -17.27
C LYS A 120 14.82 7.89 -15.99
N ALA A 121 14.83 6.56 -16.01
CA ALA A 121 14.66 5.75 -14.80
C ALA A 121 15.83 5.96 -13.83
N LYS A 122 17.06 5.97 -14.35
CA LYS A 122 18.29 6.16 -13.57
C LYS A 122 18.38 7.54 -12.93
N SER A 123 17.87 8.58 -13.58
CA SER A 123 17.82 9.91 -12.98
C SER A 123 16.96 9.97 -11.71
N GLN A 124 16.06 9.00 -11.49
CA GLN A 124 15.28 8.91 -10.25
C GLN A 124 16.06 8.27 -9.11
N ILE A 125 17.14 7.54 -9.39
CA ILE A 125 17.94 6.82 -8.39
C ILE A 125 18.63 7.80 -7.44
N ASP A 126 19.20 8.89 -7.98
CA ASP A 126 19.80 9.95 -7.16
C ASP A 126 18.76 10.64 -6.26
N VAL A 127 17.54 10.81 -6.75
CA VAL A 127 16.44 11.38 -5.96
C VAL A 127 16.05 10.42 -4.84
N LEU A 128 15.92 9.12 -5.13
CA LEU A 128 15.63 8.09 -4.13
C LEU A 128 16.73 8.04 -3.06
N LYS A 129 18.00 8.09 -3.46
CA LYS A 129 19.15 8.12 -2.55
C LYS A 129 19.06 9.29 -1.56
N GLU A 130 18.70 10.49 -2.04
CA GLU A 130 18.49 11.64 -1.16
C GLU A 130 17.29 11.44 -0.21
N LYS A 131 16.20 10.79 -0.66
CA LYS A 131 15.06 10.48 0.22
C LYS A 131 15.40 9.45 1.30
N TYR A 132 16.15 8.41 0.97
CA TYR A 132 16.63 7.46 1.97
C TYR A 132 17.60 8.09 2.97
N LYS A 133 18.46 9.01 2.52
CA LYS A 133 19.29 9.80 3.42
C LYS A 133 18.46 10.65 4.38
N GLN A 134 17.42 11.33 3.89
CA GLN A 134 16.49 12.09 4.74
C GLN A 134 15.79 11.20 5.76
N LEU A 135 15.40 9.98 5.35
CA LEU A 135 14.81 8.99 6.26
C LEU A 135 15.81 8.53 7.33
N ALA A 136 17.08 8.29 6.95
CA ALA A 136 18.16 7.98 7.87
C ALA A 136 18.41 9.12 8.87
N ASP A 137 18.42 10.37 8.41
CA ASP A 137 18.61 11.56 9.26
C ASP A 137 17.47 11.72 10.27
N ILE A 138 16.22 11.41 9.89
CA ILE A 138 15.08 11.39 10.82
C ILE A 138 15.29 10.36 11.94
N LEU A 139 15.82 9.18 11.61
CA LEU A 139 16.05 8.09 12.55
C LEU A 139 17.33 8.24 13.36
N GLY A 140 18.34 8.96 12.86
CA GLY A 140 19.60 9.21 13.58
C GLY A 140 19.39 9.96 14.90
N GLY A 141 18.27 10.65 15.08
CA GLY A 141 17.86 11.22 16.37
C GLY A 141 17.37 10.21 17.41
N TYR A 142 17.16 8.95 17.03
CA TYR A 142 16.51 7.91 17.83
C TYR A 142 17.24 6.55 17.70
N PRO A 143 18.44 6.41 18.29
CA PRO A 143 19.25 5.19 18.17
C PRO A 143 18.50 3.96 18.68
N GLY A 144 18.68 2.83 17.99
CA GLY A 144 18.06 1.55 18.33
C GLY A 144 16.56 1.41 17.98
N GLN A 145 15.95 2.41 17.34
CA GLN A 145 14.53 2.38 16.96
C GLN A 145 14.28 1.95 15.50
N TYR A 146 15.31 1.53 14.77
CA TYR A 146 15.22 1.13 13.36
C TYR A 146 14.08 0.14 13.11
N TYR A 147 14.12 -1.03 13.74
CA TYR A 147 13.11 -2.08 13.58
C TYR A 147 11.72 -1.73 14.13
N ARG A 148 11.64 -0.77 15.07
CA ARG A 148 10.34 -0.31 15.60
C ARG A 148 9.52 0.40 14.53
N TYR A 149 10.17 1.15 13.65
CA TYR A 149 9.52 1.94 12.60
C TYR A 149 9.72 1.36 11.19
N HIS A 150 10.58 0.34 11.03
CA HIS A 150 10.87 -0.29 9.74
C HIS A 150 9.63 -0.66 8.91
N GLY A 151 8.56 -1.12 9.56
CA GLY A 151 7.31 -1.45 8.88
C GLY A 151 6.68 -0.27 8.11
N ASP A 152 7.00 0.98 8.47
CA ASP A 152 6.48 2.18 7.82
C ASP A 152 7.11 2.45 6.43
N TRP A 153 8.25 1.83 6.06
CA TRP A 153 8.91 2.00 4.74
C TRP A 153 9.33 0.70 4.04
N LYS A 154 9.12 -0.45 4.69
CA LYS A 154 9.51 -1.78 4.22
C LYS A 154 9.02 -2.07 2.79
N SER A 155 7.72 -1.93 2.55
CA SER A 155 7.09 -2.26 1.26
C SER A 155 7.64 -1.41 0.12
N GLU A 156 7.88 -0.14 0.39
CA GLU A 156 8.37 0.84 -0.58
C GLU A 156 9.83 0.57 -0.89
N THR A 157 10.62 0.19 0.11
CA THR A 157 12.01 -0.26 -0.08
C THR A 157 12.08 -1.50 -0.97
N GLN A 158 11.23 -2.49 -0.71
CA GLN A 158 11.14 -3.68 -1.54
C GLN A 158 10.76 -3.34 -2.98
N THR A 159 9.80 -2.43 -3.17
CA THR A 159 9.39 -1.97 -4.51
C THR A 159 10.53 -1.25 -5.22
N VAL A 160 11.25 -0.36 -4.53
CA VAL A 160 12.41 0.35 -5.08
C VAL A 160 13.49 -0.64 -5.51
N VAL A 161 13.83 -1.61 -4.67
CA VAL A 161 14.87 -2.60 -4.97
C VAL A 161 14.47 -3.50 -6.14
N SER A 162 13.19 -3.88 -6.27
CA SER A 162 12.68 -4.60 -7.45
C SER A 162 12.93 -3.78 -8.72
N MET A 163 12.57 -2.48 -8.70
CA MET A 163 12.77 -1.60 -9.85
C MET A 163 14.25 -1.40 -10.18
N LEU A 164 15.11 -1.19 -9.19
CA LEU A 164 16.56 -1.09 -9.40
C LEU A 164 17.13 -2.36 -10.02
N THR A 165 16.70 -3.52 -9.51
CA THR A 165 17.12 -4.82 -10.02
C THR A 165 16.69 -4.99 -11.48
N PHE A 166 15.47 -4.56 -11.81
CA PHE A 166 14.97 -4.64 -13.18
C PHE A 166 15.71 -3.70 -14.14
N VAL A 167 15.97 -2.44 -13.74
CA VAL A 167 16.79 -1.50 -14.52
C VAL A 167 18.19 -2.06 -14.76
N HIS A 168 18.85 -2.56 -13.71
CA HIS A 168 20.18 -3.14 -13.82
C HIS A 168 20.20 -4.36 -14.74
N TRP A 169 19.18 -5.23 -14.65
CA TRP A 169 19.06 -6.39 -15.52
C TRP A 169 18.85 -6.00 -17.00
N LEU A 170 18.07 -4.96 -17.28
CA LEU A 170 17.90 -4.44 -18.65
C LEU A 170 19.21 -3.90 -19.24
N GLU A 171 20.12 -3.38 -18.42
CA GLU A 171 21.43 -2.88 -18.85
C GLU A 171 22.47 -3.98 -19.05
N THR A 172 22.62 -4.85 -18.05
CA THR A 172 23.77 -5.76 -17.95
C THR A 172 23.43 -7.21 -18.26
N GLY A 173 22.13 -7.56 -18.22
CA GLY A 173 21.65 -8.94 -18.25
C GLY A 173 21.98 -9.73 -16.98
N LYS A 174 22.54 -9.08 -15.94
CA LYS A 174 22.91 -9.70 -14.67
C LYS A 174 21.92 -9.31 -13.58
N LEU A 175 21.95 -10.07 -12.51
CA LEU A 175 21.21 -9.75 -11.31
C LEU A 175 22.00 -8.74 -10.47
N LEU A 176 21.32 -7.69 -10.01
CA LEU A 176 21.87 -6.71 -9.07
C LEU A 176 22.20 -7.36 -7.72
N GLU A 177 23.44 -7.22 -7.25
CA GLU A 177 23.84 -7.74 -5.93
C GLU A 177 23.36 -6.83 -4.78
N HIS A 178 23.20 -7.39 -3.58
CA HIS A 178 22.75 -6.64 -2.39
C HIS A 178 23.61 -5.41 -2.09
N LYS A 179 24.95 -5.56 -2.15
CA LYS A 179 25.90 -4.46 -1.93
C LYS A 179 25.79 -3.34 -2.97
N GLU A 180 25.53 -3.71 -4.22
CA GLU A 180 25.34 -2.73 -5.30
C GLU A 180 24.04 -1.95 -5.06
N ALA A 181 22.95 -2.64 -4.67
CA ALA A 181 21.70 -1.98 -4.32
C ALA A 181 21.85 -1.03 -3.11
N GLU A 182 22.61 -1.44 -2.09
CA GLU A 182 22.96 -0.56 -0.96
C GLU A 182 23.67 0.71 -1.42
N GLU A 183 24.69 0.58 -2.27
CA GLU A 183 25.47 1.73 -2.76
C GLU A 183 24.63 2.70 -3.61
N MET A 184 23.77 2.14 -4.47
CA MET A 184 22.85 2.90 -5.32
C MET A 184 21.87 3.73 -4.49
N LEU A 185 21.37 3.20 -3.38
CA LEU A 185 20.45 3.91 -2.48
C LEU A 185 21.13 4.69 -1.35
N GLY A 186 22.45 4.54 -1.17
CA GLY A 186 23.18 5.15 -0.06
C GLY A 186 22.84 4.52 1.30
N LEU A 187 22.47 3.24 1.31
CA LEU A 187 22.05 2.45 2.48
C LEU A 187 23.18 1.58 3.02
N ASN A 188 24.39 2.09 3.05
CA ASN A 188 25.60 1.39 3.48
C ASN A 188 26.08 1.84 4.87
N GLY A 189 25.18 2.38 5.69
CA GLY A 189 25.46 2.88 7.04
C GLY A 189 25.39 1.80 8.12
N PRO A 190 26.08 1.98 9.26
CA PRO A 190 26.04 1.01 10.36
C PRO A 190 24.68 0.97 11.08
N GLU A 191 23.97 2.11 11.14
CA GLU A 191 22.68 2.23 11.86
C GLU A 191 21.45 2.18 10.93
N PHE A 192 21.62 2.53 9.66
CA PHE A 192 20.57 2.53 8.64
C PHE A 192 21.13 1.89 7.37
N ASN A 193 20.70 0.67 7.08
CA ASN A 193 21.17 -0.14 5.95
C ASN A 193 20.01 -0.82 5.23
N LEU A 194 20.28 -1.41 4.06
CA LEU A 194 19.30 -2.20 3.34
C LEU A 194 19.19 -3.58 3.99
N ASP A 195 18.05 -3.85 4.62
CA ASP A 195 17.80 -5.16 5.22
C ASP A 195 17.89 -6.26 4.14
N VAL A 196 18.62 -7.34 4.46
CA VAL A 196 18.80 -8.48 3.57
C VAL A 196 17.45 -9.13 3.25
N GLU A 197 16.51 -9.16 4.21
CA GLU A 197 15.17 -9.69 3.97
C GLU A 197 14.43 -8.88 2.90
N ASP A 198 14.54 -7.55 2.95
CA ASP A 198 13.86 -6.68 1.99
C ASP A 198 14.44 -6.83 0.60
N TYR A 199 15.76 -6.94 0.48
CA TYR A 199 16.41 -7.24 -0.78
C TYR A 199 15.96 -8.61 -1.35
N LEU A 200 15.91 -9.64 -0.51
CA LEU A 200 15.51 -10.98 -0.95
C LEU A 200 14.03 -11.04 -1.35
N VAL A 201 13.14 -10.39 -0.60
CA VAL A 201 11.71 -10.32 -0.92
C VAL A 201 11.49 -9.54 -2.21
N ALA A 202 12.14 -8.39 -2.37
CA ALA A 202 12.07 -7.58 -3.60
C ALA A 202 12.45 -8.37 -4.85
N LYS A 203 13.52 -9.18 -4.76
CA LYS A 203 14.02 -9.98 -5.86
C LYS A 203 13.09 -11.14 -6.24
N VAL A 204 12.39 -11.74 -5.27
CA VAL A 204 11.57 -12.95 -5.47
C VAL A 204 10.12 -12.61 -5.84
N CYS A 205 9.57 -11.55 -5.26
CA CYS A 205 8.15 -11.20 -5.36
C CYS A 205 7.87 -9.97 -6.24
N GLY A 206 8.92 -9.28 -6.69
CA GLY A 206 8.85 -8.01 -7.41
C GLY A 206 8.67 -8.13 -8.92
#